data_AF-A0A7C4ZV79-F1
#
_entry.id   AF-A0A7C4ZV79-F1
#
_cell.length_a   1.000
_cell.length_b   1.000
_cell.length_c   1.000
_cell.angle_alpha   90.00
_cell.angle_beta   90.00
_cell.angle_gamma   90.00
#
_symmetry.space_group_name_H-M   'P 1'
#
loop_
_entity.id
_entity.type
_entity.pdbx_description
1 polymer ?
#
loop_
_entity_poly.entity_id
_entity_poly.type
_entity_poly.pdbx_seq_one_letter_code
_entity_poly.pdbx_strand_id
1 'polypeptide(L)'
;MPFVKPSNKILVGGNPIVEELITEGTSCKPGLFVKKGTADHQVTLAGDGEQKPLGVLDADPRYPITQAFPDKHPVRVLKAPAVVVATLASGNNVVKGAPLVCAANGKLKAAATISVIVPSGST
;
A
#
# COMPACT_ATOMS: atom_id res chain seq x y z
N MET A 1 13.29 19.51 0.43
CA MET A 1 12.35 19.73 1.56
C MET A 1 12.11 18.38 2.23
N PRO A 2 12.33 18.20 3.55
CA PRO A 2 12.07 16.92 4.19
C PRO A 2 10.57 16.63 4.17
N PHE A 3 10.18 15.43 3.72
CA PHE A 3 8.80 14.97 3.83
C PHE A 3 8.48 14.71 5.30
N VAL A 4 7.63 15.55 5.89
CA VAL A 4 7.15 15.39 7.26
C VAL A 4 5.90 14.53 7.24
N LYS A 5 5.78 13.59 8.18
CA LYS A 5 4.58 12.76 8.30
C LYS A 5 3.36 13.66 8.51
N PRO A 6 2.37 13.65 7.60
CA PRO A 6 1.16 14.43 7.77
C PRO A 6 0.33 13.89 8.94
N SER A 7 -0.28 14.82 9.70
CA SER A 7 -1.24 14.46 10.74
C SER A 7 -2.59 14.17 10.09
N ASN A 8 -3.21 13.05 10.46
CA ASN A 8 -4.54 12.63 10.00
C ASN A 8 -4.75 12.62 8.47
N LYS A 9 -3.68 12.50 7.69
CA LYS A 9 -3.73 12.29 6.24
C LYS A 9 -2.70 11.25 5.83
N ILE A 10 -2.92 10.65 4.66
CA ILE A 10 -1.98 9.69 4.08
C ILE A 10 -1.17 10.33 2.98
N LEU A 11 -1.78 11.24 2.23
CA LEU A 11 -1.09 12.01 1.21
C LEU A 11 -0.14 13.04 1.86
N VAL A 12 1.15 12.89 1.60
CA VAL A 12 2.21 13.82 2.00
C VAL A 12 2.49 14.84 0.89
N GLY A 13 2.40 14.42 -0.37
CA GLY A 13 2.61 15.28 -1.53
C GLY A 13 2.31 14.59 -2.84
N GLY A 14 1.90 15.37 -3.84
CA GLY A 14 1.47 14.91 -5.16
C GLY A 14 -0.02 15.16 -5.43
N ASN A 15 -0.43 14.99 -6.67
CA ASN A 15 -1.83 15.10 -7.12
C ASN A 15 -2.36 13.71 -7.52
N PRO A 16 -2.66 12.85 -6.55
CA PRO A 16 -3.20 11.54 -6.85
C PRO A 16 -4.58 11.60 -7.45
N ILE A 17 -4.80 10.74 -8.45
CA ILE A 17 -6.13 10.45 -8.95
C ILE A 17 -6.82 9.65 -7.86
N VAL A 18 -7.93 10.16 -7.36
CA VAL A 18 -8.71 9.50 -6.33
C VAL A 18 -9.84 8.75 -7.01
N GLU A 19 -9.88 7.45 -6.82
CA GLU A 19 -10.95 6.58 -7.31
C GLU A 19 -11.74 6.05 -6.12
N GLU A 20 -13.06 6.12 -6.20
CA GLU A 20 -13.95 5.59 -5.16
C GLU A 20 -14.31 4.15 -5.51
N LEU A 21 -13.89 3.21 -4.66
CA LEU A 21 -14.21 1.78 -4.79
C LEU A 21 -14.76 1.25 -3.46
N ILE A 22 -15.28 0.02 -3.47
CA ILE A 22 -15.91 -0.60 -2.31
C ILE A 22 -14.94 -1.60 -1.67
N THR A 23 -14.77 -1.58 -0.35
CA THR A 23 -13.94 -2.56 0.35
C THR A 23 -14.53 -3.97 0.30
N GLU A 24 -13.68 -4.95 0.04
CA GLU A 24 -13.95 -6.38 0.23
C GLU A 24 -13.25 -6.83 1.52
N GLY A 25 -14.04 -7.03 2.57
CA GLY A 25 -13.58 -7.43 3.90
C GLY A 25 -13.42 -6.28 4.91
N THR A 26 -13.19 -6.65 6.17
CA THR A 26 -13.16 -5.75 7.34
C THR A 26 -11.74 -5.38 7.80
N SER A 27 -10.71 -5.75 7.02
CA SER A 27 -9.29 -5.55 7.36
C SER A 27 -8.66 -4.36 6.64
N CYS A 28 -9.41 -3.67 5.77
CA CYS A 28 -8.95 -2.53 5.00
C CYS A 28 -8.75 -1.30 5.91
N LYS A 29 -7.50 -0.88 6.09
CA LYS A 29 -7.13 0.31 6.85
C LYS A 29 -6.49 1.37 5.94
N PRO A 30 -6.64 2.66 6.28
CA PRO A 30 -5.89 3.71 5.63
C PRO A 30 -4.37 3.42 5.67
N GLY A 31 -3.70 3.55 4.52
CA GLY A 31 -2.24 3.37 4.41
C GLY A 31 -1.81 1.95 4.07
N LEU A 32 -2.76 1.09 3.69
CA LEU A 32 -2.52 -0.22 3.09
C LEU A 32 -2.66 -0.15 1.57
N PHE A 33 -1.86 -0.96 0.88
CA PHE A 33 -1.93 -1.17 -0.55
C PHE A 33 -3.06 -2.13 -0.89
N VAL A 34 -3.80 -1.81 -1.95
CA VAL A 34 -4.91 -2.62 -2.44
C VAL A 34 -4.76 -3.00 -3.89
N LYS A 35 -5.48 -4.05 -4.26
CA LYS A 35 -5.69 -4.52 -5.62
C LYS A 35 -7.19 -4.61 -5.90
N LYS A 36 -7.55 -4.83 -7.17
CA LYS A 36 -8.93 -5.15 -7.52
C LYS A 36 -9.38 -6.42 -6.80
N GLY A 37 -10.57 -6.37 -6.22
CA GLY A 37 -11.25 -7.48 -5.57
C GLY A 37 -11.92 -8.42 -6.57
N THR A 38 -12.85 -9.23 -6.07
CA THR A 38 -13.59 -10.22 -6.87
C THR A 38 -14.47 -9.56 -7.94
N ALA A 39 -15.08 -8.42 -7.62
CA ALA A 39 -15.83 -7.60 -8.58
C ALA A 39 -15.03 -6.35 -9.00
N ASP A 40 -15.33 -5.82 -10.19
CA ASP A 40 -14.65 -4.63 -10.73
C ASP A 40 -14.81 -3.37 -9.88
N HIS A 41 -15.88 -3.29 -9.08
CA HIS A 41 -16.16 -2.18 -8.16
C HIS A 41 -15.57 -2.41 -6.75
N GLN A 42 -14.92 -3.55 -6.53
CA GLN A 42 -14.39 -3.94 -5.22
C GLN A 42 -12.87 -3.84 -5.15
N VAL A 43 -12.36 -3.59 -3.95
CA VAL A 43 -10.93 -3.59 -3.62
C VAL A 43 -10.64 -4.53 -2.48
N THR A 44 -9.55 -5.30 -2.61
CA THR A 44 -9.03 -6.18 -1.58
C THR A 44 -7.57 -5.85 -1.29
N LEU A 45 -7.05 -6.31 -0.15
CA LEU A 45 -5.67 -6.06 0.25
C LEU A 45 -4.68 -6.71 -0.71
N ALA A 46 -3.58 -6.00 -1.02
CA ALA A 46 -2.50 -6.55 -1.83
C ALA A 46 -1.83 -7.74 -1.10
N GLY A 47 -1.48 -8.76 -1.87
CA GLY A 47 -0.79 -9.96 -1.38
C GLY A 47 0.72 -9.75 -1.25
N ASP A 48 1.40 -10.76 -0.69
CA ASP A 48 2.86 -10.78 -0.65
C ASP A 48 3.43 -10.86 -2.07
N GLY A 49 4.34 -9.94 -2.41
CA GLY A 49 4.96 -9.87 -3.74
C GLY A 49 4.06 -9.31 -4.84
N GLU A 50 2.92 -8.69 -4.51
CA GLU A 50 2.00 -8.12 -5.50
C GLU A 50 2.73 -7.06 -6.35
N GLN A 51 2.83 -7.33 -7.66
CA GLN A 51 3.61 -6.51 -8.61
C GLN A 51 2.83 -5.30 -9.14
N LYS A 52 1.50 -5.36 -9.10
CA LYS A 52 0.62 -4.30 -9.63
C LYS A 52 -0.45 -3.92 -8.60
N PRO A 53 -0.06 -3.28 -7.48
CA PRO A 53 -1.05 -2.68 -6.60
C PRO A 53 -1.83 -1.60 -7.36
N LEU A 54 -3.13 -1.54 -7.14
CA LEU A 54 -4.03 -0.55 -7.72
C LEU A 54 -3.73 0.86 -7.17
N GLY A 55 -3.38 0.92 -5.88
CA GLY A 55 -3.09 2.16 -5.17
C GLY A 55 -3.06 1.96 -3.65
N VAL A 56 -3.13 3.06 -2.91
CA VAL A 56 -3.16 3.09 -1.44
C VAL A 56 -4.52 3.61 -0.96
N LEU A 57 -5.05 3.07 0.13
CA LEU A 57 -6.28 3.61 0.75
C LEU A 57 -6.01 4.96 1.39
N ASP A 58 -6.89 5.92 1.11
CA ASP A 58 -6.88 7.24 1.76
C ASP A 58 -7.53 7.19 3.14
N ALA A 59 -7.26 8.24 3.93
CA ALA A 59 -7.95 8.47 5.18
C ALA A 59 -9.30 9.13 4.88
N ASP A 60 -10.39 8.53 5.37
CA ASP A 60 -11.70 9.18 5.36
C ASP A 60 -11.84 10.01 6.65
N PRO A 61 -12.19 11.31 6.59
CA PRO A 61 -12.39 12.12 7.78
C PRO A 61 -13.49 11.59 8.73
N ARG A 62 -14.36 10.70 8.27
CA ARG A 62 -15.40 10.05 9.09
C ARG A 62 -14.86 8.97 10.02
N TYR A 63 -13.67 8.44 9.75
CA TYR A 63 -13.08 7.35 10.52
C TYR A 63 -11.63 7.69 10.96
N PRO A 64 -11.23 7.35 12.19
CA PRO A 64 -9.84 7.49 12.59
C PRO A 64 -8.95 6.57 11.75
N ILE A 65 -7.75 7.04 11.40
CA ILE A 65 -6.77 6.30 10.56
C ILE A 65 -6.41 4.92 11.11
N THR A 66 -6.57 4.71 12.42
CA THR A 66 -6.26 3.47 13.11
C THR A 66 -7.34 2.39 12.94
N GLN A 67 -8.56 2.78 12.57
CA GLN A 67 -9.71 1.89 12.44
C GLN A 67 -9.77 1.29 11.04
N ALA A 68 -10.21 0.03 10.96
CA ALA A 68 -10.50 -0.60 9.70
C ALA A 68 -11.89 -0.18 9.20
N PHE A 69 -12.00 0.03 7.90
CA PHE A 69 -13.26 0.28 7.24
C PHE A 69 -14.15 -0.97 7.33
N PRO A 70 -15.47 -0.79 7.51
CA PRO A 70 -16.40 -1.91 7.47
C PRO A 70 -16.45 -2.54 6.07
N ASP A 71 -16.95 -3.76 5.99
CA ASP A 71 -17.16 -4.44 4.72
C ASP A 71 -18.16 -3.63 3.85
N LYS A 72 -17.91 -3.61 2.55
CA LYS A 72 -18.71 -2.88 1.55
C LYS A 72 -18.78 -1.36 1.76
N HIS A 73 -17.78 -0.77 2.43
CA HIS A 73 -17.72 0.67 2.60
C HIS A 73 -17.10 1.35 1.37
N PRO A 74 -17.65 2.50 0.91
CA PRO A 74 -16.98 3.30 -0.12
C PRO A 74 -15.68 3.86 0.44
N VAL A 75 -14.56 3.54 -0.21
CA VAL A 75 -13.23 4.00 0.15
C VAL A 75 -12.58 4.68 -1.03
N ARG A 76 -11.72 5.65 -0.71
CA ARG A 76 -10.96 6.44 -1.67
C ARG A 76 -9.61 5.80 -1.86
N VAL A 77 -9.27 5.43 -3.09
CA VAL A 77 -7.97 4.85 -3.47
C VAL A 77 -7.16 5.89 -4.22
N LEU A 78 -5.97 6.20 -3.72
CA LEU A 78 -5.05 7.13 -4.35
C LEU A 78 -4.20 6.39 -5.39
N LYS A 79 -4.27 6.84 -6.65
CA LYS A 79 -3.48 6.35 -7.78
C LYS A 79 -2.69 7.52 -8.40
N ALA A 80 -1.38 7.55 -8.18
CA ALA A 80 -0.42 8.41 -8.90
C ALA A 80 0.99 8.20 -8.33
N PRO A 81 2.03 8.75 -8.99
CA PRO A 81 3.24 9.14 -8.29
C PRO A 81 2.88 10.13 -7.17
N ALA A 82 2.74 9.61 -5.95
CA ALA A 82 2.43 10.38 -4.76
C ALA A 82 3.29 9.88 -3.59
N VAL A 83 3.68 10.80 -2.71
CA VAL A 83 4.33 10.46 -1.46
C VAL A 83 3.23 10.17 -0.44
N VAL A 84 3.16 8.94 0.05
CA VAL A 84 2.11 8.45 0.94
C VAL A 84 2.67 7.82 2.20
N VAL A 85 1.92 7.91 3.29
CA VAL A 85 2.20 7.19 4.54
C VAL A 85 1.69 5.76 4.42
N ALA A 86 2.61 4.82 4.26
CA ALA A 86 2.30 3.39 4.18
C ALA A 86 2.66 2.64 5.47
N THR A 87 2.04 1.47 5.66
CA THR A 87 2.31 0.60 6.82
C THR A 87 3.35 -0.48 6.49
N LEU A 88 4.42 -0.55 7.27
CA LEU A 88 5.44 -1.60 7.17
C LEU A 88 4.98 -2.90 7.86
N ALA A 89 5.38 -4.04 7.32
CA ALA A 89 5.25 -5.33 7.99
C ALA A 89 6.16 -5.37 9.23
N SER A 90 5.65 -5.96 10.31
CA SER A 90 6.37 -6.05 11.59
C SER A 90 7.75 -6.68 11.41
N GLY A 91 8.76 -6.12 12.07
CA GLY A 91 10.15 -6.63 12.01
C GLY A 91 10.96 -6.19 10.80
N ASN A 92 10.40 -5.37 9.88
CA ASN A 92 11.15 -4.79 8.78
C ASN A 92 11.67 -3.39 9.15
N ASN A 93 12.99 -3.21 9.04
CA ASN A 93 13.63 -1.89 9.07
C ASN A 93 14.07 -1.53 7.66
N VAL A 94 13.65 -0.35 7.20
CA VAL A 94 13.94 0.13 5.84
C VAL A 94 14.66 1.46 5.96
N VAL A 95 15.80 1.59 5.26
CA VAL A 95 16.55 2.84 5.15
C VAL A 95 15.98 3.71 4.04
N LYS A 96 16.18 5.03 4.12
CA LYS A 96 15.74 5.96 3.07
C LYS A 96 16.37 5.57 1.73
N GLY A 97 15.54 5.48 0.68
CA GLY A 97 15.97 5.12 -0.66
C GLY A 97 16.03 3.62 -0.93
N ALA A 98 15.76 2.75 0.06
CA ALA A 98 15.66 1.33 -0.21
C ALA A 98 14.37 0.99 -0.98
N PRO A 99 14.45 0.08 -1.98
CA PRO A 99 13.27 -0.39 -2.69
C PRO A 99 12.32 -1.15 -1.76
N LEU A 100 11.02 -0.98 -1.97
CA LEU A 100 9.95 -1.58 -1.18
C LEU A 100 9.10 -2.49 -2.07
N VAL A 101 8.60 -3.60 -1.51
CA VAL A 101 7.65 -4.49 -2.18
C VAL A 101 6.44 -4.72 -1.28
N CYS A 102 5.29 -5.03 -1.89
CA CYS A 102 4.10 -5.42 -1.15
C CYS A 102 4.38 -6.68 -0.32
N ALA A 103 4.02 -6.62 0.94
CA ALA A 103 3.93 -7.74 1.87
C ALA A 103 2.46 -8.14 2.02
N ALA A 104 2.21 -9.28 2.67
CA ALA A 104 0.85 -9.72 2.97
C ALA A 104 0.01 -8.64 3.67
N ASN A 105 -1.30 -8.63 3.38
CA ASN A 105 -2.29 -7.70 3.93
C ASN A 105 -2.04 -6.22 3.57
N GLY A 106 -1.51 -5.95 2.37
CA GLY A 106 -1.30 -4.58 1.88
C GLY A 106 -0.21 -3.81 2.62
N LYS A 107 0.64 -4.49 3.38
CA LYS A 107 1.80 -3.87 4.06
C LYS A 107 2.98 -3.79 3.11
N LEU A 108 4.05 -3.11 3.53
CA LEU A 108 5.31 -3.06 2.79
C LEU A 108 6.43 -3.80 3.52
N LYS A 109 7.31 -4.43 2.75
CA LYS A 109 8.60 -4.97 3.22
C LYS A 109 9.73 -4.42 2.35
N ALA A 110 10.97 -4.49 2.84
CA ALA A 110 12.13 -4.20 2.00
C ALA A 110 12.14 -5.18 0.81
N ALA A 111 12.43 -4.68 -0.39
CA ALA A 111 12.64 -5.56 -1.52
C ALA A 111 13.88 -6.41 -1.24
N ALA A 112 13.73 -7.73 -1.35
CA ALA A 112 14.90 -8.60 -1.36
C ALA A 112 15.68 -8.32 -2.66
N THR A 113 16.98 -8.04 -2.54
CA THR A 113 17.86 -8.02 -3.71
C THR A 113 17.81 -9.41 -4.34
N ILE A 114 17.39 -9.51 -5.60
CA ILE A 114 17.52 -10.75 -6.36
C ILE A 114 19.02 -10.95 -6.59
N SER A 115 19.67 -11.73 -5.74
CA SER A 115 21.02 -12.22 -5.99
C SER A 115 20.92 -13.40 -6.96
N VAL A 116 21.14 -13.15 -8.26
CA VAL A 116 21.40 -14.24 -9.19
C VAL A 116 22.80 -14.76 -8.87
N ILE A 117 22.89 -15.89 -8.18
CA ILE A 117 24.14 -16.64 -8.11
C ILE A 117 24.25 -17.34 -9.46
N VAL A 118 25.07 -16.77 -10.36
CA VAL A 118 25.53 -17.52 -11.54
C VAL A 118 26.45 -18.61 -11.00
N PRO A 119 26.14 -19.90 -11.15
CA PRO A 119 27.08 -20.95 -10.80
C PRO A 119 28.33 -20.74 -11.66
N SER A 120 29.46 -20.44 -11.04
CA SER A 120 30.74 -20.35 -11.72
C SER A 120 31.14 -21.75 -12.17
N GLY A 121 30.65 -22.20 -13.34
CA GLY A 121 31.02 -23.53 -13.84
C GLY A 121 30.08 -24.18 -14.85
N SER A 122 29.48 -23.43 -15.77
CA SER A 122 29.07 -24.05 -17.04
C SER A 122 29.91 -23.46 -18.16
N THR A 123 31.00 -24.16 -18.47
CA THR A 123 31.65 -24.14 -19.77
C THR A 123 30.68 -24.54 -20.86
#